data_AF-B7Q456-F1
#
_entry.id   AF-B7Q456-F1
#
_cell.length_a   1.000
_cell.length_b   1.000
_cell.length_c   1.000
_cell.angle_alpha   90.00
_cell.angle_beta   90.00
_cell.angle_gamma   90.00
#
_symmetry.space_group_name_H-M   'P 1'
#
loop_
_entity.id
_entity.type
_entity.pdbx_description
1 polymer ?
#
loop_
_entity_poly.entity_id
_entity_poly.type
_entity_poly.pdbx_seq_one_letter_code
_entity_poly.pdbx_strand_id
1 'polypeptide(L)'
;MVTQVMVSSGLGGMSGAQAMASVIANGIGIIAEVSREATYKRHKQGWLDEVVEDLEELIKRVRKAKAGKEVVSIGYLGNIVDLWERLAVELETTGELLVELGSDQTSCHNPFNGGYYPVQLTYDEANEKMRTDPRTFKMLVQESLRRQVSAINKLTRRGLCFWDYGNAFLLEASRAGEKSSDVGHNGIKFRYPSYVQDIMGILYSDKTGRTQIALAFNEAVRKGQLKEPVVISRDHHDVSGADSPYRETSNVYDGSAFTADMAVQNFVGDALRGATWVALHNGGGVGCLEAFKLTWKIF
;
A
#
# COMPACT_ATOMS: atom_id res chain seq x y z
N MET A 1 -5.01 -20.26 -16.68
CA MET A 1 -4.92 -18.85 -16.22
C MET A 1 -3.53 -18.33 -16.54
N VAL A 2 -3.40 -17.03 -16.83
CA VAL A 2 -2.10 -16.38 -16.98
C VAL A 2 -1.69 -15.93 -15.58
N THR A 3 -0.62 -16.50 -15.04
CA THR A 3 -0.04 -16.08 -13.78
C THR A 3 0.70 -14.76 -14.02
N GLN A 4 0.27 -13.68 -13.37
CA GLN A 4 0.91 -12.38 -13.45
C GLN A 4 1.93 -12.20 -12.32
N VAL A 5 2.99 -11.44 -12.60
CA VAL A 5 4.01 -11.05 -11.63
C VAL A 5 3.68 -9.65 -11.11
N MET A 6 3.56 -9.56 -9.79
CA MET A 6 3.36 -8.31 -9.06
C MET A 6 4.61 -7.99 -8.25
N VAL A 7 5.14 -6.78 -8.40
CA VAL A 7 6.24 -6.25 -7.59
C VAL A 7 5.71 -5.15 -6.69
N SER A 8 6.03 -5.22 -5.40
CA SER A 8 5.74 -4.17 -4.42
C SER A 8 6.78 -4.14 -3.31
N SER A 9 6.55 -3.33 -2.30
CA SER A 9 7.47 -3.04 -1.21
C SER A 9 6.80 -3.02 0.15
N GLY A 10 7.61 -3.30 1.17
CA GLY A 10 7.22 -3.30 2.57
C GLY A 10 6.62 -4.62 3.03
N LEU A 11 7.15 -5.16 4.12
CA LEU A 11 6.64 -6.32 4.86
C LEU A 11 6.28 -5.96 6.30
N GLY A 12 6.01 -4.68 6.53
CA GLY A 12 5.54 -4.11 7.79
C GLY A 12 4.13 -4.58 8.18
N GLY A 13 3.50 -3.90 9.15
CA GLY A 13 2.21 -4.28 9.74
C GLY A 13 1.12 -4.66 8.72
N MET A 14 0.75 -3.69 7.88
CA MET A 14 -0.24 -3.85 6.80
C MET A 14 0.38 -4.41 5.51
N SER A 15 1.57 -3.92 5.14
CA SER A 15 2.21 -4.25 3.87
C SER A 15 2.67 -5.70 3.75
N GLY A 16 2.86 -6.40 4.87
CA GLY A 16 3.08 -7.84 4.90
C GLY A 16 1.93 -8.66 4.28
N ALA A 17 0.70 -8.15 4.24
CA ALA A 17 -0.43 -8.86 3.66
C ALA A 17 -0.36 -8.98 2.12
N GLN A 18 0.45 -8.15 1.45
CA GLN A 18 0.59 -8.14 -0.01
C GLN A 18 1.10 -9.47 -0.57
N ALA A 19 2.02 -10.12 0.16
CA ALA A 19 2.56 -11.42 -0.22
C ALA A 19 1.45 -12.48 -0.31
N MET A 20 0.66 -12.63 0.76
CA MET A 20 -0.47 -13.54 0.81
C MET A 20 -1.58 -13.16 -0.18
N ALA A 21 -1.88 -11.87 -0.34
CA ALA A 21 -2.86 -11.39 -1.31
C ALA A 21 -2.50 -11.78 -2.76
N SER A 22 -1.21 -11.71 -3.11
CA SER A 22 -0.72 -12.13 -4.43
C SER A 22 -0.96 -13.63 -4.68
N VAL A 23 -0.74 -14.46 -3.67
CA VAL A 23 -0.99 -15.91 -3.72
C VAL A 23 -2.49 -16.20 -3.85
N ILE A 24 -3.33 -15.56 -3.04
CA ILE A 24 -4.80 -15.70 -3.10
C ILE A 24 -5.34 -15.29 -4.48
N ALA A 25 -4.73 -14.27 -5.10
CA ALA A 25 -5.05 -13.83 -6.45
C ALA A 25 -4.49 -14.74 -7.57
N ASN A 26 -3.87 -15.88 -7.24
CA ASN A 26 -3.22 -16.81 -8.17
C ASN A 26 -2.06 -16.16 -8.97
N GLY A 27 -1.30 -15.27 -8.34
CA GLY A 27 -0.16 -14.57 -8.93
C GLY A 27 1.19 -14.96 -8.32
N ILE A 28 2.23 -14.33 -8.85
CA ILE A 28 3.59 -14.33 -8.29
C ILE A 28 3.81 -12.97 -7.62
N GLY A 29 3.90 -12.94 -6.30
CA GLY A 29 4.13 -11.71 -5.54
C GLY A 29 5.59 -11.55 -5.16
N ILE A 30 6.25 -10.47 -5.59
CA ILE A 30 7.62 -10.14 -5.22
C ILE A 30 7.59 -8.91 -4.32
N ILE A 31 7.92 -9.06 -3.05
CA ILE A 31 7.84 -7.98 -2.07
C ILE A 31 9.24 -7.63 -1.56
N ALA A 32 9.74 -6.45 -1.90
CA ALA A 32 11.01 -5.96 -1.42
C ALA A 32 10.88 -5.37 0.01
N GLU A 33 11.81 -5.72 0.88
CA GLU A 33 11.89 -5.22 2.25
C GLU A 33 13.36 -5.12 2.67
N VAL A 34 13.73 -3.99 3.29
CA VAL A 34 15.10 -3.74 3.75
C VAL A 34 15.35 -4.29 5.17
N SER A 35 14.30 -4.40 5.98
CA SER A 35 14.37 -4.91 7.35
C SER A 35 14.33 -6.44 7.37
N ARG A 36 15.46 -7.05 7.71
CA ARG A 36 15.57 -8.51 7.91
C ARG A 36 14.55 -9.01 8.94
N GLU A 37 14.32 -8.25 10.00
CA GLU A 37 13.34 -8.62 11.04
C GLU A 37 11.93 -8.72 10.45
N ALA A 38 11.49 -7.71 9.68
CA ALA A 38 10.16 -7.71 9.06
C ALA A 38 10.01 -8.86 8.07
N THR A 39 10.99 -9.09 7.20
CA THR A 39 10.97 -10.16 6.19
C THR A 39 10.83 -11.53 6.83
N TYR A 40 11.71 -11.89 7.75
CA TYR A 40 11.69 -13.21 8.37
C TYR A 40 10.52 -13.39 9.35
N LYS A 41 9.98 -12.30 9.93
CA LYS A 41 8.72 -12.36 10.68
C LYS A 41 7.56 -12.79 9.80
N ARG A 42 7.43 -12.26 8.58
CA ARG A 42 6.36 -12.64 7.64
C ARG A 42 6.54 -14.04 7.07
N HIS A 43 7.78 -14.41 6.78
CA HIS A 43 8.10 -15.78 6.39
C HIS A 43 7.71 -16.79 7.49
N LYS A 44 8.10 -16.53 8.74
CA LYS A 44 7.74 -17.40 9.89
C LYS A 44 6.23 -17.48 10.14
N GLN A 45 5.48 -16.44 9.79
CA GLN A 45 4.01 -16.43 9.89
C GLN A 45 3.32 -17.19 8.75
N GLY A 46 4.06 -17.64 7.73
CA GLY A 46 3.50 -18.28 6.54
C GLY A 46 2.81 -17.30 5.60
N TRP A 47 3.07 -15.99 5.72
CA TRP A 47 2.53 -14.97 4.81
C TRP A 47 3.39 -14.81 3.56
N LEU A 48 4.64 -15.27 3.63
CA LEU A 48 5.66 -15.17 2.60
C LEU A 48 6.33 -16.54 2.42
N ASP A 49 6.34 -17.07 1.20
CA ASP A 49 6.78 -18.45 0.93
C ASP A 49 8.29 -18.58 0.88
N GLU A 50 8.97 -17.62 0.25
CA GLU A 50 10.41 -17.66 0.00
C GLU A 50 11.09 -16.33 0.36
N VAL A 51 12.38 -16.38 0.66
CA VAL A 51 13.22 -15.18 0.88
C VAL A 51 14.47 -15.30 0.01
N VAL A 52 14.79 -14.24 -0.73
CA VAL A 52 15.98 -14.13 -1.58
C VAL A 52 16.69 -12.83 -1.25
N GLU A 53 18.02 -12.88 -1.10
CA GLU A 53 18.84 -11.71 -0.76
C GLU A 53 19.64 -11.17 -1.95
N ASP A 54 19.89 -12.00 -2.97
CA ASP A 54 20.62 -11.63 -4.19
C ASP A 54 19.69 -11.33 -5.37
N LEU A 55 19.93 -10.22 -6.07
CA LEU A 55 19.10 -9.79 -7.19
C LEU A 55 19.21 -10.71 -8.41
N GLU A 56 20.38 -11.27 -8.69
CA GLU A 56 20.55 -12.16 -9.83
C GLU A 56 19.82 -13.49 -9.61
N GLU A 57 19.88 -14.01 -8.39
CA GLU A 57 19.10 -15.18 -7.96
C GLU A 57 17.60 -14.90 -8.01
N LEU A 58 17.16 -13.72 -7.54
CA LEU A 58 15.76 -13.32 -7.58
C LEU A 58 15.24 -13.31 -9.01
N ILE A 59 15.98 -12.73 -9.94
CA ILE A 59 15.54 -12.60 -11.34
C ILE A 59 15.45 -13.97 -12.02
N LYS A 60 16.41 -14.87 -11.75
CA LYS A 60 16.33 -16.28 -12.19
C LYS A 60 15.10 -16.98 -11.61
N ARG A 61 14.82 -16.75 -10.32
CA ARG A 61 13.68 -17.34 -9.61
C ARG A 61 12.34 -16.86 -10.17
N VAL A 62 12.23 -15.57 -10.50
CA VAL A 62 11.03 -14.98 -11.11
C VAL A 62 10.78 -15.57 -12.50
N ARG A 63 11.81 -15.69 -13.34
CA ARG A 63 11.69 -16.36 -14.65
C ARG A 63 11.22 -17.81 -14.52
N LYS A 64 11.78 -18.55 -13.55
CA LYS A 64 11.35 -19.92 -13.25
C LYS A 64 9.88 -19.97 -12.82
N ALA A 65 9.46 -19.10 -11.89
CA ALA A 65 8.08 -19.01 -11.41
C ALA A 65 7.11 -18.75 -12.57
N LYS A 66 7.47 -17.79 -13.43
CA LYS A 66 6.67 -17.37 -14.58
C LYS A 66 6.55 -18.49 -15.62
N ALA A 67 7.65 -19.16 -15.94
CA ALA A 67 7.66 -20.31 -16.85
C ALA A 67 6.85 -21.50 -16.29
N GLY A 68 6.95 -21.75 -14.99
CA GLY A 68 6.20 -22.78 -14.27
C GLY A 68 4.75 -22.42 -13.96
N LYS A 69 4.33 -21.17 -14.19
CA LYS A 69 3.02 -20.62 -13.78
C LYS A 69 2.73 -20.87 -12.30
N GLU A 70 3.77 -20.76 -11.47
CA GLU A 70 3.70 -21.00 -10.03
C GLU A 70 2.86 -19.92 -9.35
N VAL A 71 2.18 -20.28 -8.26
CA VAL A 71 1.56 -19.32 -7.35
C VAL A 71 2.46 -19.25 -6.13
N VAL A 72 3.19 -18.14 -5.97
CA VAL A 72 4.24 -18.02 -4.94
C VAL A 72 4.46 -16.57 -4.54
N SER A 73 4.77 -16.37 -3.27
CA SER A 73 5.23 -15.09 -2.72
C SER A 73 6.71 -15.15 -2.35
N ILE A 74 7.49 -14.22 -2.89
CA ILE A 74 8.94 -14.16 -2.76
C ILE A 74 9.31 -12.82 -2.12
N GLY A 75 9.97 -12.86 -0.97
CA GLY A 75 10.51 -11.67 -0.33
C GLY A 75 11.90 -11.40 -0.83
N TYR A 76 12.12 -10.19 -1.34
CA TYR A 76 13.47 -9.72 -1.64
C TYR A 76 13.99 -8.93 -0.44
N LEU A 77 15.01 -9.45 0.25
CA LEU A 77 15.66 -8.74 1.34
C LEU A 77 16.65 -7.71 0.78
N GLY A 78 16.14 -6.55 0.41
CA GLY A 78 16.89 -5.47 -0.20
C GLY A 78 15.99 -4.28 -0.54
N ASN A 79 16.58 -3.26 -1.16
CA ASN A 79 15.85 -2.04 -1.46
C ASN A 79 14.97 -2.19 -2.72
N ILE A 80 13.72 -1.73 -2.64
CA ILE A 80 12.79 -1.75 -3.78
C ILE A 80 13.32 -0.98 -5.00
N VAL A 81 14.11 0.07 -4.79
CA VAL A 81 14.67 0.85 -5.89
C VAL A 81 15.70 0.03 -6.68
N ASP A 82 16.55 -0.74 -6.01
CA ASP A 82 17.49 -1.64 -6.70
C ASP A 82 16.73 -2.67 -7.53
N LEU A 83 15.64 -3.23 -6.99
CA LEU A 83 14.79 -4.17 -7.73
C LEU A 83 14.15 -3.52 -8.96
N TRP A 84 13.58 -2.32 -8.84
CA TRP A 84 13.00 -1.61 -9.98
C TRP A 84 14.03 -1.28 -11.05
N GLU A 85 15.19 -0.76 -10.65
CA GLU A 85 16.29 -0.46 -11.58
C GLU A 85 16.79 -1.74 -12.27
N ARG A 86 16.94 -2.83 -11.52
CA ARG A 86 17.34 -4.13 -12.03
C ARG A 86 16.34 -4.73 -13.02
N LEU A 87 15.04 -4.55 -12.79
CA LEU A 87 13.97 -4.94 -13.73
C LEU A 87 13.98 -4.08 -15.00
N ALA A 88 14.25 -2.78 -14.87
CA ALA A 88 14.39 -1.89 -16.02
C ALA A 88 15.61 -2.28 -16.88
N VAL A 89 16.73 -2.66 -16.25
CA VAL A 89 17.91 -3.18 -16.97
C VAL A 89 17.58 -4.45 -17.74
N GLU A 90 16.83 -5.41 -17.18
CA GLU A 90 16.42 -6.63 -17.91
C GLU A 90 15.57 -6.30 -19.13
N LEU A 91 14.61 -5.40 -18.97
CA LEU A 91 13.76 -4.98 -20.07
C LEU A 91 14.57 -4.29 -21.18
N GLU A 92 15.52 -3.43 -20.83
CA GLU A 92 16.37 -2.73 -21.80
C GLU A 92 17.34 -3.69 -22.51
N THR A 93 17.88 -4.68 -21.80
CA THR A 93 18.91 -5.59 -22.33
C THR A 93 18.34 -6.80 -23.07
N THR A 94 17.22 -7.34 -22.62
CA THR A 94 16.61 -8.57 -23.18
C THR A 94 15.31 -8.30 -23.94
N GLY A 95 14.66 -7.15 -23.72
CA GLY A 95 13.32 -6.86 -24.23
C GLY A 95 12.19 -7.54 -23.45
N GLU A 96 12.52 -8.35 -22.43
CA GLU A 96 11.55 -9.09 -21.62
C GLU A 96 10.95 -8.21 -20.52
N LEU A 97 9.62 -8.09 -20.50
CA LEU A 97 8.90 -7.50 -19.37
C LEU A 97 8.66 -8.59 -18.31
N LEU A 98 9.46 -8.57 -17.25
CA LEU A 98 9.37 -9.56 -16.16
C LEU A 98 8.20 -9.32 -15.21
N VAL A 99 7.69 -8.08 -15.15
CA VAL A 99 6.68 -7.63 -14.20
C VAL A 99 5.50 -6.96 -14.91
N GLU A 100 4.28 -7.47 -14.67
CA GLU A 100 3.05 -6.90 -15.25
C GLU A 100 2.39 -5.87 -14.32
N LEU A 101 2.49 -6.08 -13.00
CA LEU A 101 1.81 -5.29 -11.98
C LEU A 101 2.81 -4.69 -10.99
N GLY A 102 2.64 -3.42 -10.63
CA GLY A 102 3.55 -2.72 -9.73
C GLY A 102 2.83 -1.83 -8.74
N SER A 103 3.28 -1.82 -7.49
CA SER A 103 2.83 -0.85 -6.49
C SER A 103 3.94 -0.54 -5.48
N ASP A 104 3.60 0.25 -4.46
CA ASP A 104 4.47 0.55 -3.32
C ASP A 104 3.62 0.68 -2.05
N GLN A 105 4.07 0.03 -0.97
CA GLN A 105 3.44 0.15 0.35
C GLN A 105 4.48 0.35 1.46
N THR A 106 5.59 1.02 1.12
CA THR A 106 6.46 1.63 2.14
C THR A 106 5.68 2.68 2.94
N SER A 107 6.23 3.15 4.05
CA SER A 107 5.54 4.14 4.90
C SER A 107 5.89 5.58 4.49
N CYS A 108 5.64 5.92 3.22
CA CYS A 108 5.88 7.28 2.68
C CYS A 108 5.06 8.39 3.34
N HIS A 109 4.06 8.07 4.17
CA HIS A 109 3.38 9.05 5.03
C HIS A 109 4.30 9.61 6.14
N ASN A 110 5.44 8.97 6.39
CA ASN A 110 6.46 9.41 7.33
C ASN A 110 7.88 9.06 6.84
N PRO A 111 8.29 9.60 5.66
CA PRO A 111 9.43 9.08 4.91
C PRO A 111 10.77 9.38 5.60
N PHE A 112 10.83 10.41 6.45
CA PHE A 112 12.07 10.89 7.07
C PHE A 112 12.32 10.32 8.48
N ASN A 113 11.37 9.58 9.05
CA ASN A 113 11.50 8.99 10.39
C ASN A 113 11.32 7.46 10.36
N GLY A 114 11.99 6.80 9.41
CA GLY A 114 11.99 5.34 9.28
C GLY A 114 10.84 4.76 8.47
N GLY A 115 10.05 5.60 7.79
CA GLY A 115 9.01 5.12 6.89
C GLY A 115 9.50 4.74 5.50
N TYR A 116 10.61 5.34 5.04
CA TYR A 116 11.24 5.06 3.76
C TYR A 116 12.77 5.04 3.93
N TYR A 117 13.43 4.05 3.31
CA TYR A 117 14.87 3.83 3.41
C TYR A 117 15.54 4.12 2.06
N PRO A 118 16.48 5.07 1.99
CA PRO A 118 17.11 5.46 0.73
C PRO A 118 18.03 4.34 0.20
N VAL A 119 17.96 4.08 -1.10
CA VAL A 119 18.74 3.04 -1.79
C VAL A 119 20.26 3.20 -1.68
N GLN A 120 20.74 4.42 -1.44
CA GLN A 120 22.16 4.74 -1.31
C GLN A 120 22.79 4.22 -0.01
N LEU A 121 21.97 3.81 0.97
CA LEU A 121 22.42 3.37 2.29
C LEU A 121 21.89 1.96 2.58
N THR A 122 22.67 1.19 3.31
CA THR A 122 22.17 -0.03 3.96
C THR A 122 21.16 0.33 5.05
N TYR A 123 20.40 -0.67 5.51
CA TYR A 123 19.40 -0.48 6.58
C TYR A 123 20.01 0.11 7.86
N ASP A 124 21.17 -0.39 8.27
CA ASP A 124 21.85 0.06 9.49
C ASP A 124 22.43 1.47 9.34
N GLU A 125 23.08 1.76 8.21
CA GLU A 125 23.58 3.10 7.90
C GLU A 125 22.45 4.13 7.82
N ALA A 126 21.30 3.75 7.24
CA ALA A 126 20.13 4.62 7.16
C ALA A 126 19.58 4.96 8.57
N ASN A 127 19.48 3.98 9.47
CA ASN A 127 19.06 4.21 10.85
C ASN A 127 20.05 5.11 11.61
N GLU A 128 21.35 4.94 11.41
CA GLU A 128 22.36 5.81 12.00
C GLU A 128 22.29 7.24 11.42
N LYS A 129 22.21 7.37 10.09
CA LYS A 129 22.16 8.66 9.39
C LYS A 129 20.91 9.46 9.77
N MET A 130 19.77 8.80 9.91
CA MET A 130 18.52 9.42 10.34
C MET A 130 18.64 10.09 11.71
N ARG A 131 19.45 9.52 12.62
CA ARG A 131 19.70 10.09 13.96
C ARG A 131 20.79 11.15 13.96
N THR A 132 21.86 10.92 13.21
CA THR A 132 23.09 11.74 13.26
C THR A 132 23.05 12.94 12.32
N ASP A 133 22.43 12.81 11.16
CA ASP A 133 22.31 13.85 10.14
C ASP A 133 20.97 13.74 9.38
N PRO A 134 19.86 14.14 10.02
CA PRO A 134 18.52 14.08 9.43
C PRO A 134 18.39 14.88 8.12
N ARG A 135 19.20 15.93 7.96
CA ARG A 135 19.17 16.78 6.77
C ARG A 135 19.68 16.02 5.56
N THR A 136 20.85 15.37 5.69
CA THR A 136 21.38 14.52 4.61
C THR A 136 20.50 13.30 4.39
N PHE A 137 19.97 12.69 5.45
CA PHE A 137 19.03 11.57 5.31
C PHE A 137 17.83 11.93 4.43
N LYS A 138 17.19 13.09 4.70
CA LYS A 138 16.09 13.62 3.89
C LYS A 138 16.48 13.81 2.42
N MET A 139 17.66 14.37 2.15
CA MET A 139 18.14 14.55 0.76
C MET A 139 18.31 13.22 0.03
N LEU A 140 18.87 12.21 0.70
CA LEU A 140 19.04 10.86 0.15
C LEU A 140 17.69 10.17 -0.10
N VAL A 141 16.73 10.30 0.82
CA VAL A 141 15.36 9.81 0.63
C VAL A 141 14.73 10.41 -0.62
N GLN A 142 14.81 11.74 -0.79
CA GLN A 142 14.26 12.42 -1.96
C GLN A 142 14.95 12.01 -3.26
N GLU A 143 16.26 11.77 -3.25
CA GLU A 143 16.97 11.23 -4.40
C GLU A 143 16.56 9.80 -4.74
N SER A 144 16.39 8.94 -3.72
CA SER A 144 15.93 7.57 -3.87
C SER A 144 14.51 7.51 -4.44
N LEU A 145 13.58 8.37 -3.98
CA LEU A 145 12.23 8.47 -4.54
C LEU A 145 12.24 8.84 -6.03
N ARG A 146 13.09 9.80 -6.44
CA ARG A 146 13.27 10.16 -7.86
C ARG A 146 13.76 8.98 -8.69
N ARG A 147 14.75 8.24 -8.19
CA ARG A 147 15.27 7.02 -8.84
C ARG A 147 14.19 5.95 -8.98
N GLN A 148 13.41 5.70 -7.92
CA GLN A 148 12.30 4.75 -7.93
C GLN A 148 11.28 5.08 -9.02
N VAL A 149 10.80 6.32 -9.06
CA VAL A 149 9.83 6.77 -10.07
C VAL A 149 10.42 6.75 -11.48
N SER A 150 11.69 7.09 -11.65
CA SER A 150 12.37 7.00 -12.96
C SER A 150 12.38 5.56 -13.49
N ALA A 151 12.70 4.57 -12.66
CA ALA A 151 12.67 3.16 -13.05
C ALA A 151 11.25 2.67 -13.37
N ILE A 152 10.26 3.02 -12.55
CA ILE A 152 8.84 2.72 -12.79
C ILE A 152 8.37 3.35 -14.12
N ASN A 153 8.75 4.60 -14.40
CA ASN A 153 8.44 5.29 -15.65
C ASN A 153 9.01 4.55 -16.87
N LYS A 154 10.20 3.96 -16.78
CA LYS A 154 10.79 3.17 -17.87
C LYS A 154 9.97 1.92 -18.16
N LEU A 155 9.59 1.18 -17.11
CA LEU A 155 8.84 -0.07 -17.22
C LEU A 155 7.40 0.16 -17.69
N THR A 156 6.73 1.21 -17.18
CA THR A 156 5.34 1.54 -17.54
C THR A 156 5.18 1.92 -19.01
N ARG A 157 6.18 2.57 -19.64
CA ARG A 157 6.21 2.80 -21.10
C ARG A 157 6.18 1.52 -21.94
N ARG A 158 6.45 0.37 -21.33
CA ARG A 158 6.52 -0.95 -21.98
C ARG A 158 5.44 -1.91 -21.50
N GLY A 159 4.46 -1.43 -20.73
CA GLY A 159 3.26 -2.19 -20.38
C GLY A 159 3.13 -2.61 -18.91
N LEU A 160 4.06 -2.23 -18.03
CA LEU A 160 3.83 -2.34 -16.59
C LEU A 160 2.62 -1.49 -16.20
N CYS A 161 1.67 -2.06 -15.47
CA CYS A 161 0.61 -1.32 -14.80
C CYS A 161 1.05 -0.98 -13.37
N PHE A 162 1.22 0.31 -13.07
CA PHE A 162 1.62 0.79 -11.74
C PHE A 162 0.53 1.63 -11.10
N TRP A 163 0.29 1.46 -9.80
CA TRP A 163 -0.65 2.27 -9.03
C TRP A 163 -0.12 2.60 -7.62
N ASP A 164 -0.58 3.71 -7.05
CA ASP A 164 -0.27 4.10 -5.66
C ASP A 164 -1.19 3.37 -4.67
N TYR A 165 -0.61 2.76 -3.62
CA TYR A 165 -1.35 1.99 -2.61
C TYR A 165 -1.86 2.84 -1.45
N GLY A 166 -1.91 4.17 -1.61
CA GLY A 166 -2.44 5.09 -0.62
C GLY A 166 -1.52 5.29 0.59
N ASN A 167 -0.21 5.25 0.35
CA ASN A 167 0.85 5.45 1.34
C ASN A 167 1.57 6.79 1.20
N ALA A 168 1.07 7.69 0.34
CA ALA A 168 1.65 8.99 -0.02
C ALA A 168 2.96 8.92 -0.84
N PHE A 169 3.26 7.79 -1.49
CA PHE A 169 4.46 7.63 -2.32
C PHE A 169 4.54 8.66 -3.44
N LEU A 170 3.49 8.79 -4.27
CA LEU A 170 3.51 9.75 -5.39
C LEU A 170 3.54 11.21 -4.93
N LEU A 171 2.91 11.51 -3.77
CA LEU A 171 2.94 12.84 -3.15
C LEU A 171 4.36 13.21 -2.71
N GLU A 172 5.05 12.32 -2.01
CA GLU A 172 6.43 12.56 -1.57
C GLU A 172 7.42 12.58 -2.74
N ALA A 173 7.22 11.76 -3.76
CA ALA A 173 8.02 11.82 -4.99
C ALA A 173 7.83 13.17 -5.73
N SER A 174 6.60 13.69 -5.77
CA SER A 174 6.32 15.03 -6.32
C SER A 174 7.01 16.13 -5.50
N ARG A 175 6.96 16.04 -4.16
CA ARG A 175 7.69 16.94 -3.24
C ARG A 175 9.21 16.85 -3.40
N ALA A 176 9.73 15.70 -3.84
CA ALA A 176 11.15 15.50 -4.17
C ALA A 176 11.57 16.10 -5.53
N GLY A 177 10.64 16.73 -6.26
CA GLY A 177 10.90 17.40 -7.55
C GLY A 177 10.74 16.50 -8.77
N GLU A 178 10.17 15.30 -8.61
CA GLU A 178 9.88 14.42 -9.75
C GLU A 178 8.63 14.88 -10.49
N LYS A 179 8.64 14.81 -11.83
CA LYS A 179 7.46 15.07 -12.67
C LYS A 179 6.50 13.86 -12.66
N SER A 180 6.14 13.39 -11.47
CA SER A 180 5.13 12.35 -11.22
C SER A 180 3.71 12.92 -11.13
N SER A 181 3.58 14.25 -11.15
CA SER A 181 2.34 15.00 -11.06
C SER A 181 2.31 16.20 -11.98
N ASP A 182 1.13 16.51 -12.52
CA ASP A 182 0.81 17.79 -13.16
C ASP A 182 -0.20 18.56 -12.29
N VAL A 183 -0.22 19.89 -12.40
CA VAL A 183 -1.27 20.72 -11.80
C VAL A 183 -2.52 20.59 -12.69
N GLY A 184 -3.52 19.84 -12.21
CA GLY A 184 -4.82 19.70 -12.86
C GLY A 184 -5.81 20.79 -12.43
N HIS A 185 -6.97 20.84 -13.08
CA HIS A 185 -8.01 21.86 -12.86
C HIS A 185 -8.53 21.94 -11.40
N ASN A 186 -8.40 20.87 -10.61
CA ASN A 186 -8.90 20.75 -9.22
C ASN A 186 -7.81 20.36 -8.19
N GLY A 187 -6.52 20.47 -8.51
CA GLY A 187 -5.41 20.10 -7.61
C GLY A 187 -4.30 19.26 -8.27
N ILE A 188 -3.50 18.55 -7.46
CA ILE A 188 -2.40 17.68 -7.92
C ILE A 188 -2.98 16.46 -8.64
N LYS A 189 -2.71 16.30 -9.93
CA LYS A 189 -3.05 15.09 -10.69
C LYS A 189 -1.79 14.26 -10.87
N PHE A 190 -1.73 13.09 -10.23
CA PHE A 190 -0.61 12.17 -10.41
C PHE A 190 -0.73 11.39 -11.72
N ARG A 191 0.42 11.00 -12.29
CA ARG A 191 0.49 10.21 -13.53
C ARG A 191 -0.14 8.82 -13.37
N TYR A 192 0.06 8.22 -12.19
CA TYR A 192 -0.50 6.91 -11.86
C TYR A 192 -1.70 7.11 -10.94
N PRO A 193 -2.79 6.36 -11.13
CA PRO A 193 -3.93 6.46 -10.25
C PRO A 193 -3.61 5.91 -8.87
N SER A 194 -4.33 6.39 -7.85
CA SER A 194 -4.43 5.65 -6.60
C SER A 194 -5.31 4.40 -6.81
N TYR A 195 -5.06 3.34 -6.05
CA TYR A 195 -5.92 2.14 -6.13
C TYR A 195 -7.39 2.46 -5.81
N VAL A 196 -7.67 3.52 -5.04
CA VAL A 196 -9.03 4.00 -4.75
C VAL A 196 -9.66 4.63 -5.99
N GLN A 197 -8.92 5.45 -6.71
CA GLN A 197 -9.39 6.09 -7.94
C GLN A 197 -9.81 5.08 -9.00
N ASP A 198 -9.03 4.02 -9.16
CA ASP A 198 -9.11 3.15 -10.34
C ASP A 198 -9.76 1.79 -10.06
N ILE A 199 -9.61 1.25 -8.84
CA ILE A 199 -10.00 -0.12 -8.50
C ILE A 199 -11.11 -0.13 -7.44
N MET A 200 -10.89 0.57 -6.32
CA MET A 200 -11.65 0.40 -5.08
C MET A 200 -12.85 1.34 -4.89
N GLY A 201 -13.11 2.25 -5.82
CA GLY A 201 -14.36 3.03 -5.84
C GLY A 201 -15.64 2.15 -5.89
N ILE A 202 -15.48 0.85 -6.20
CA ILE A 202 -16.55 -0.14 -6.26
C ILE A 202 -16.17 -1.37 -5.40
N LEU A 203 -16.78 -1.43 -4.20
CA LEU A 203 -17.02 -2.59 -3.30
C LEU A 203 -16.04 -2.95 -2.15
N TYR A 204 -16.61 -2.90 -0.94
CA TYR A 204 -16.73 -4.04 0.00
C TYR A 204 -18.21 -4.14 0.46
N SER A 205 -18.60 -5.26 1.11
CA SER A 205 -20.00 -5.62 1.47
C SER A 205 -20.92 -4.41 1.65
N ASP A 206 -21.98 -4.35 0.86
CA ASP A 206 -22.90 -3.22 0.85
C ASP A 206 -23.69 -3.12 2.17
N LYS A 207 -24.48 -2.05 2.31
CA LYS A 207 -25.34 -1.84 3.48
C LYS A 207 -26.13 -3.11 3.85
N THR A 208 -26.69 -3.77 2.83
CA THR A 208 -27.51 -4.98 3.01
C THR A 208 -26.66 -6.12 3.57
N GLY A 209 -25.52 -6.43 2.95
CA GLY A 209 -24.62 -7.48 3.38
C GLY A 209 -24.11 -7.26 4.80
N ARG A 210 -23.68 -6.04 5.14
CA ARG A 210 -23.25 -5.68 6.51
C ARG A 210 -24.36 -5.94 7.53
N THR A 211 -25.58 -5.52 7.22
CA THR A 211 -26.74 -5.69 8.11
C THR A 211 -27.07 -7.18 8.31
N GLN A 212 -27.12 -7.96 7.24
CA GLN A 212 -27.47 -9.38 7.31
C GLN A 212 -26.43 -10.19 8.10
N ILE A 213 -25.13 -9.91 7.88
CA ILE A 213 -24.05 -10.57 8.63
C ILE A 213 -24.14 -10.22 10.12
N ALA A 214 -24.36 -8.95 10.45
CA ALA A 214 -24.50 -8.52 11.85
C ALA A 214 -25.68 -9.20 12.56
N LEU A 215 -26.84 -9.24 11.92
CA LEU A 215 -28.02 -9.93 12.46
C LEU A 215 -27.79 -11.43 12.62
N ALA A 216 -27.10 -12.07 11.67
CA ALA A 216 -26.76 -13.49 11.75
C ALA A 216 -25.81 -13.79 12.91
N PHE A 217 -24.79 -12.97 13.15
CA PHE A 217 -23.92 -13.11 14.32
C PHE A 217 -24.68 -12.92 15.61
N ASN A 218 -25.53 -11.89 15.72
CA ASN A 218 -26.31 -11.64 16.93
C ASN A 218 -27.27 -12.81 17.24
N GLU A 219 -27.90 -13.39 16.21
CA GLU A 219 -28.76 -14.56 16.37
C GLU A 219 -27.97 -15.81 16.77
N ALA A 220 -26.79 -16.02 16.20
CA ALA A 220 -25.91 -17.14 16.55
C ALA A 220 -25.41 -17.04 18.01
N VAL A 221 -25.13 -15.84 18.51
CA VAL A 221 -24.82 -15.58 19.93
C VAL A 221 -26.04 -15.89 20.79
N ARG A 222 -27.23 -15.38 20.43
CA ARG A 222 -28.47 -15.62 21.19
C ARG A 222 -28.84 -17.10 21.29
N LYS A 223 -28.60 -17.86 20.22
CA LYS A 223 -28.83 -19.32 20.17
C LYS A 223 -27.72 -20.14 20.83
N GLY A 224 -26.65 -19.52 21.34
CA GLY A 224 -25.51 -20.22 21.93
C GLY A 224 -24.66 -21.01 20.91
N GLN A 225 -24.82 -20.74 19.61
CA GLN A 225 -23.96 -21.30 18.56
C GLN A 225 -22.58 -20.66 18.58
N LEU A 226 -22.54 -19.36 18.88
CA LEU A 226 -21.34 -18.64 19.26
C LEU A 226 -21.31 -18.52 20.78
N LYS A 227 -20.20 -18.92 21.39
CA LYS A 227 -20.05 -18.99 22.85
C LYS A 227 -20.01 -17.62 23.51
N GLU A 228 -19.54 -16.61 22.78
CA GLU A 228 -19.27 -15.28 23.29
C GLU A 228 -19.76 -14.22 22.27
N PRO A 229 -20.05 -12.99 22.73
CA PRO A 229 -20.40 -11.88 21.84
C PRO A 229 -19.33 -11.61 20.77
N VAL A 230 -19.78 -11.26 19.56
CA VAL A 230 -18.92 -10.86 18.44
C VAL A 230 -18.92 -9.34 18.34
N VAL A 231 -17.74 -8.76 18.17
CA VAL A 231 -17.60 -7.31 18.06
C VAL A 231 -17.34 -6.93 16.61
N ILE A 232 -18.25 -6.17 15.97
CA ILE A 232 -18.20 -5.88 14.51
C ILE A 232 -17.64 -4.47 14.25
N SER A 233 -16.41 -4.37 13.75
CA SER A 233 -15.72 -3.11 13.37
C SER A 233 -15.45 -3.00 11.89
N ARG A 234 -14.90 -1.86 11.51
CA ARG A 234 -14.20 -1.63 10.24
C ARG A 234 -12.88 -0.87 10.45
N ASP A 235 -12.07 -0.81 9.40
CA ASP A 235 -11.01 0.19 9.29
C ASP A 235 -11.61 1.56 8.90
N HIS A 236 -10.83 2.64 9.06
CA HIS A 236 -11.21 3.99 8.64
C HIS A 236 -11.31 4.14 7.12
N HIS A 237 -10.62 3.27 6.38
CA HIS A 237 -10.76 3.16 4.94
C HIS A 237 -12.11 2.50 4.58
N ASP A 238 -13.16 3.33 4.50
CA ASP A 238 -14.53 2.92 4.18
C ASP A 238 -15.27 4.03 3.42
N VAL A 239 -16.40 3.69 2.81
CA VAL A 239 -17.21 4.53 1.92
C VAL A 239 -17.56 5.92 2.49
N SER A 240 -17.68 6.03 3.80
CA SER A 240 -17.99 7.31 4.48
C SER A 240 -16.98 7.62 5.58
N GLY A 241 -16.03 6.71 5.81
CA GLY A 241 -15.16 6.72 6.97
C GLY A 241 -14.01 7.72 6.86
N ALA A 242 -13.72 8.28 5.70
CA ALA A 242 -12.57 9.17 5.57
C ALA A 242 -12.73 10.17 4.43
N ASP A 243 -12.36 11.41 4.72
CA ASP A 243 -12.06 12.44 3.73
C ASP A 243 -10.54 12.52 3.57
N SER A 244 -10.07 12.21 2.37
CA SER A 244 -8.64 12.13 2.06
C SER A 244 -8.43 12.33 0.56
N PRO A 245 -8.12 13.57 0.10
CA PRO A 245 -8.09 13.92 -1.31
C PRO A 245 -7.04 13.15 -2.11
N TYR A 246 -6.04 12.58 -1.44
CA TYR A 246 -4.99 11.77 -2.04
C TYR A 246 -5.23 10.26 -1.94
N ARG A 247 -6.37 9.84 -1.38
CA ARG A 247 -6.72 8.43 -1.20
C ARG A 247 -8.23 8.19 -1.25
N GLU A 248 -8.95 8.17 -0.13
CA GLU A 248 -10.36 7.79 -0.07
C GLU A 248 -11.31 8.65 -0.93
N THR A 249 -11.10 9.97 -0.99
CA THR A 249 -11.94 10.90 -1.77
C THR A 249 -11.26 11.35 -3.06
N SER A 250 -10.21 10.64 -3.49
CA SER A 250 -9.38 11.07 -4.62
C SER A 250 -10.08 10.94 -5.99
N ASN A 251 -11.21 10.24 -6.07
CA ASN A 251 -12.09 10.15 -7.24
C ASN A 251 -13.29 11.12 -7.20
N VAL A 252 -13.34 12.04 -6.24
CA VAL A 252 -14.41 13.05 -6.13
C VAL A 252 -13.97 14.35 -6.81
N TYR A 253 -14.72 14.78 -7.83
CA TYR A 253 -14.29 15.86 -8.74
C TYR A 253 -15.14 17.15 -8.65
N ASP A 254 -16.14 17.20 -7.79
CA ASP A 254 -17.00 18.39 -7.60
C ASP A 254 -16.36 19.47 -6.70
N GLY A 255 -15.12 19.25 -6.25
CA GLY A 255 -14.37 20.11 -5.35
C GLY A 255 -14.49 19.73 -3.87
N SER A 256 -15.41 18.83 -3.50
CA SER A 256 -15.65 18.46 -2.10
C SER A 256 -14.59 17.52 -1.50
N ALA A 257 -13.67 16.98 -2.32
CA ALA A 257 -12.61 16.05 -1.88
C ALA A 257 -11.71 16.61 -0.76
N PHE A 258 -11.61 17.94 -0.63
CA PHE A 258 -10.82 18.65 0.38
C PHE A 258 -11.61 19.04 1.62
N THR A 259 -12.92 18.78 1.64
CA THR A 259 -13.75 18.99 2.84
C THR A 259 -13.50 17.87 3.86
N ALA A 260 -14.02 18.04 5.07
CA ALA A 260 -13.97 17.01 6.12
C ALA A 260 -15.38 16.72 6.70
N ASP A 261 -16.41 17.26 6.05
CA ASP A 261 -17.79 17.21 6.54
C ASP A 261 -18.32 15.78 6.58
N MET A 262 -17.97 14.94 5.60
CA MET A 262 -18.44 13.56 5.54
C MET A 262 -17.93 12.76 6.75
N ALA A 263 -16.63 12.80 7.04
CA ALA A 263 -16.03 12.09 8.15
C ALA A 263 -16.60 12.55 9.50
N VAL A 264 -16.82 13.86 9.68
CA VAL A 264 -17.40 14.43 10.90
C VAL A 264 -18.90 14.10 11.04
N GLN A 265 -19.69 14.21 9.97
CA GLN A 265 -21.11 13.85 10.00
C GLN A 265 -21.31 12.39 10.31
N ASN A 266 -20.43 11.54 9.76
CA ASN A 266 -20.45 10.12 9.98
C ASN A 266 -20.09 9.79 11.45
N PHE A 267 -19.06 10.44 12.02
CA PHE A 267 -18.72 10.37 13.45
C PHE A 267 -19.91 10.62 14.37
N VAL A 268 -20.55 11.77 14.18
CA VAL A 268 -21.71 12.18 14.99
C VAL A 268 -22.88 11.23 14.72
N GLY A 269 -23.06 10.83 13.47
CA GLY A 269 -24.13 9.96 13.03
C GLY A 269 -24.12 8.59 13.71
N ASP A 270 -22.96 7.96 13.87
CA ASP A 270 -22.85 6.66 14.56
C ASP A 270 -22.96 6.79 16.06
N ALA A 271 -22.36 7.84 16.64
CA ALA A 271 -22.44 8.12 18.07
C ALA A 271 -23.90 8.22 18.54
N LEU A 272 -24.77 8.77 17.69
CA LEU A 272 -26.19 8.96 17.98
C LEU A 272 -27.07 7.76 17.57
N ARG A 273 -26.53 6.79 16.82
CA ARG A 273 -27.28 5.61 16.32
C ARG A 273 -26.97 4.31 17.06
N GLY A 274 -26.27 4.40 18.19
CA GLY A 274 -26.03 3.26 19.07
C GLY A 274 -24.78 2.46 18.75
N ALA A 275 -23.81 3.05 18.03
CA ALA A 275 -22.46 2.49 18.01
C ALA A 275 -21.91 2.43 19.44
N THR A 276 -21.21 1.34 19.77
CA THR A 276 -20.67 1.13 21.12
C THR A 276 -19.53 2.11 21.42
N TRP A 277 -18.73 2.41 20.40
CA TRP A 277 -17.72 3.46 20.44
C TRP A 277 -17.53 4.05 19.04
N VAL A 278 -17.01 5.27 19.02
CA VAL A 278 -16.66 6.03 17.82
C VAL A 278 -15.31 6.70 18.00
N ALA A 279 -14.53 6.83 16.93
CA ALA A 279 -13.22 7.48 16.96
C ALA A 279 -12.99 8.33 15.72
N LEU A 280 -12.58 9.59 15.91
CA LEU A 280 -12.20 10.53 14.86
C LEU A 280 -10.70 10.83 14.95
N HIS A 281 -9.95 10.57 13.88
CA HIS A 281 -8.50 10.70 13.80
C HIS A 281 -8.07 11.65 12.68
N ASN A 282 -6.93 12.32 12.87
CA ASN A 282 -6.27 13.14 11.85
C ASN A 282 -5.05 12.39 11.28
N GLY A 283 -4.94 12.38 9.95
CA GLY A 283 -3.74 11.99 9.22
C GLY A 283 -3.53 10.49 9.00
N GLY A 284 -4.55 9.66 9.26
CA GLY A 284 -4.43 8.21 9.07
C GLY A 284 -4.04 7.84 7.63
N GLY A 285 -2.97 7.07 7.47
CA GLY A 285 -2.56 6.51 6.18
C GLY A 285 -1.78 7.44 5.24
N VAL A 286 -2.17 8.69 5.07
CA VAL A 286 -1.48 9.66 4.18
C VAL A 286 -0.62 10.70 4.91
N GLY A 287 -0.65 10.74 6.25
CA GLY A 287 0.17 11.64 7.07
C GLY A 287 -0.61 12.79 7.68
N CYS A 288 -0.03 13.44 8.70
CA CYS A 288 -0.66 14.52 9.45
C CYS A 288 -1.08 15.69 8.53
N LEU A 289 -2.30 16.21 8.73
CA LEU A 289 -2.93 17.29 7.95
C LEU A 289 -3.41 16.91 6.54
N GLU A 290 -3.18 15.67 6.09
CA GLU A 290 -3.54 15.24 4.72
C GLU A 290 -4.83 14.41 4.66
N ALA A 291 -5.44 14.07 5.81
CA ALA A 291 -6.73 13.37 5.87
C ALA A 291 -7.47 13.52 7.22
N PHE A 292 -8.80 13.43 7.19
CA PHE A 292 -9.68 13.26 8.36
C PHE A 292 -10.41 11.92 8.28
N LYS A 293 -10.36 11.11 9.35
CA LYS A 293 -10.77 9.69 9.32
C LYS A 293 -11.59 9.25 10.52
N LEU A 294 -12.45 8.26 10.34
CA LEU A 294 -13.44 7.72 11.29
C LEU A 294 -13.46 6.18 11.37
N THR A 295 -13.66 5.61 12.57
CA THR A 295 -14.22 4.23 12.76
C THR A 295 -15.41 4.21 13.72
N TRP A 296 -16.35 3.29 13.50
CA TRP A 296 -17.37 2.83 14.46
C TRP A 296 -17.37 1.31 14.62
N LYS A 297 -18.04 0.84 15.67
CA LYS A 297 -18.33 -0.57 15.95
C LYS A 297 -19.79 -0.76 16.38
N ILE A 298 -20.48 -1.76 15.81
CA ILE A 298 -21.88 -2.13 16.14
C ILE A 298 -21.87 -3.46 16.91
N PHE A 299 -22.69 -3.56 17.96
CA PHE A 299 -23.18 -4.84 18.52
C PHE A 299 -24.54 -5.16 17.91
#